data_AF-A0A3D4S6Y7-F1
#
_entry.id   AF-A0A3D4S6Y7-F1
#
_cell.length_a   1.000
_cell.length_b   1.000
_cell.length_c   1.000
_cell.angle_alpha   90.00
_cell.angle_beta   90.00
_cell.angle_gamma   90.00
#
_symmetry.space_group_name_H-M   'P 1'
#
loop_
_entity.id
_entity.type
_entity.pdbx_description
1 polymer ?
#
loop_
_entity_poly.entity_id
_entity_poly.type
_entity_poly.pdbx_seq_one_letter_code
_entity_poly.pdbx_strand_id
1 'polypeptide(L)'
;MNGRIKELGLSPRKDAVVMNSFVLGSDKTFFDGVAKIEQYNFFSDCYQFFAERYGEENVIAAVVHNDETTPHMHLNLMPVTKDGRLCSKQLFDKPQLQQLQTDFYETVGKRWGLQRGKEGSQKKHLSTAEFKAKKIIEQAEAVREENQVYADALTEAKSGNIPKKRGKLQEQVIALTADNADLSKRLTKSMDEALLYAKKSEALQKEKENNSHYTNVGKELARTNPTEYRRIVHGKPKTIGSFFDSVLSLFTPDVVRQVPRLQQIEAEIEEERKRQEKLNNNDNYKK
;
A
#
# COMPACT_ATOMS: atom_id res chain seq x y z
N MET A 1 -29.64 19.21 -11.16
CA MET A 1 -30.63 18.67 -10.20
C MET A 1 -31.72 19.67 -9.81
N ASN A 2 -31.40 20.88 -9.34
CA ASN A 2 -32.41 21.87 -8.92
C ASN A 2 -33.31 22.42 -10.05
N GLY A 3 -32.93 22.28 -11.32
CA GLY A 3 -33.74 22.72 -12.48
C GLY A 3 -35.06 21.95 -12.57
N ARG A 4 -34.98 20.61 -12.68
CA ARG A 4 -36.15 19.74 -12.82
C ARG A 4 -37.16 19.85 -11.67
N ILE A 5 -36.66 19.96 -10.43
CA ILE A 5 -37.51 20.14 -9.23
C ILE A 5 -38.30 21.45 -9.33
N LYS A 6 -37.65 22.54 -9.78
CA LYS A 6 -38.30 23.84 -9.97
C LYS A 6 -39.30 23.81 -11.13
N GLU A 7 -38.95 23.17 -12.25
CA GLU A 7 -39.85 23.00 -13.41
C GLU A 7 -41.15 22.29 -13.02
N LEU A 8 -41.05 21.26 -12.18
CA LEU A 8 -42.20 20.50 -11.69
C LEU A 8 -42.93 21.18 -10.52
N GLY A 9 -42.46 22.36 -10.06
CA GLY A 9 -43.05 23.07 -8.92
C GLY A 9 -42.98 22.30 -7.61
N LEU A 10 -42.03 21.38 -7.47
CA LEU A 10 -41.94 20.48 -6.32
C LEU A 10 -41.20 21.14 -5.16
N SER A 11 -41.70 20.89 -3.94
CA SER A 11 -41.02 21.22 -2.68
C SER A 11 -40.76 19.93 -1.89
N PRO A 12 -39.66 19.21 -2.18
CA PRO A 12 -39.40 17.91 -1.55
C PRO A 12 -39.21 18.03 -0.03
N ARG A 13 -39.67 17.02 0.71
CA ARG A 13 -39.34 16.85 2.14
C ARG A 13 -37.82 16.74 2.34
N LYS A 14 -37.35 17.10 3.54
CA LYS A 14 -35.91 17.11 3.89
C LYS A 14 -35.19 15.77 3.67
N ASP A 15 -35.93 14.68 3.75
CA ASP A 15 -35.47 13.29 3.62
C ASP A 15 -36.07 12.61 2.39
N ALA A 16 -36.46 13.40 1.38
CA ALA A 16 -36.92 12.87 0.11
C ALA A 16 -35.75 12.23 -0.63
N VAL A 17 -35.98 11.05 -1.20
CA VAL A 17 -35.05 10.48 -2.17
C VAL A 17 -35.18 11.28 -3.46
N VAL A 18 -34.25 12.22 -3.65
CA VAL A 18 -34.16 13.07 -4.84
C VAL A 18 -33.41 12.40 -6.00
N MET A 19 -32.66 11.33 -5.70
CA MET A 19 -31.83 10.60 -6.67
C MET A 19 -31.83 9.11 -6.38
N ASN A 20 -31.90 8.30 -7.43
CA ASN A 20 -31.52 6.90 -7.40
C ASN A 20 -30.28 6.71 -8.27
N SER A 21 -29.24 6.13 -7.69
CA SER A 21 -28.00 5.78 -8.39
C SER A 21 -28.01 4.29 -8.73
N PHE A 22 -27.74 3.96 -9.99
CA PHE A 22 -27.59 2.61 -10.50
C PHE A 22 -26.14 2.40 -10.91
N VAL A 23 -25.62 1.21 -10.62
CA VAL A 23 -24.34 0.74 -11.15
C VAL A 23 -24.65 -0.30 -12.21
N LEU A 24 -24.22 -0.04 -13.43
CA LEU A 24 -24.51 -0.85 -14.61
C LEU A 24 -23.18 -1.37 -15.17
N GLY A 25 -23.07 -2.68 -15.31
CA GLY A 25 -21.85 -3.33 -15.76
C GLY A 25 -21.98 -4.84 -15.70
N SER A 26 -20.89 -5.52 -16.04
CA SER A 26 -20.72 -6.96 -16.00
C SER A 26 -19.39 -7.33 -15.35
N ASP A 27 -18.98 -8.58 -15.47
CA ASP A 27 -17.67 -9.05 -15.02
C ASP A 27 -16.52 -8.65 -15.96
N LYS A 28 -15.29 -8.87 -15.49
CA LYS A 28 -14.08 -8.56 -16.26
C LYS A 28 -13.99 -9.41 -17.53
N THR A 29 -14.41 -10.67 -17.47
CA THR A 29 -14.38 -11.61 -18.61
C THR A 29 -15.22 -11.13 -19.77
N PHE A 30 -16.37 -10.52 -19.52
CA PHE A 30 -17.18 -9.88 -20.55
C PHE A 30 -16.41 -8.73 -21.21
N PHE A 31 -15.90 -7.78 -20.44
CA PHE A 31 -15.26 -6.58 -21.00
C PHE A 31 -13.88 -6.84 -21.62
N ASP A 32 -13.15 -7.87 -21.19
CA ASP A 32 -11.87 -8.28 -21.79
C ASP A 32 -12.03 -8.72 -23.25
N GLY A 33 -13.21 -9.24 -23.61
CA GLY A 33 -13.54 -9.69 -24.97
C GLY A 33 -14.21 -8.64 -25.86
N VAL A 34 -14.54 -7.46 -25.32
CA VAL A 34 -15.37 -6.45 -26.00
C VAL A 34 -14.53 -5.23 -26.34
N ALA A 35 -14.53 -4.82 -27.61
CA ALA A 35 -13.76 -3.66 -28.07
C ALA A 35 -14.31 -2.35 -27.47
N LYS A 36 -13.48 -1.31 -27.31
CA LYS A 36 -13.90 -0.02 -26.71
C LYS A 36 -15.16 0.59 -27.34
N ILE A 37 -15.30 0.47 -28.66
CA ILE A 37 -16.48 0.96 -29.39
C ILE A 37 -17.75 0.18 -29.02
N GLU A 38 -17.62 -1.13 -28.82
CA GLU A 38 -18.72 -1.98 -28.38
C GLU A 38 -19.05 -1.76 -26.91
N GLN A 39 -18.05 -1.48 -26.07
CA GLN A 39 -18.30 -1.06 -24.68
C GLN A 39 -19.12 0.24 -24.62
N TYR A 40 -18.77 1.21 -25.48
CA TYR A 40 -19.56 2.44 -25.62
C TYR A 40 -21.01 2.13 -26.03
N ASN A 41 -21.21 1.27 -27.03
CA ASN A 41 -22.54 0.85 -27.46
C ASN A 41 -23.31 0.12 -26.36
N PHE A 42 -22.64 -0.72 -25.56
CA PHE A 42 -23.25 -1.38 -24.41
C PHE A 42 -23.77 -0.36 -23.39
N PHE A 43 -22.95 0.62 -23.01
CA PHE A 43 -23.38 1.66 -22.07
C PHE A 43 -24.42 2.60 -22.67
N SER A 44 -24.39 2.83 -23.98
CA SER A 44 -25.43 3.58 -24.71
C SER A 44 -26.77 2.84 -24.66
N ASP A 45 -26.80 1.52 -24.90
CA ASP A 45 -28.00 0.68 -24.77
C ASP A 45 -28.52 0.70 -23.33
N CYS A 46 -27.61 0.64 -22.34
CA CYS A 46 -27.97 0.78 -20.93
C CYS A 46 -28.64 2.13 -20.65
N TYR A 47 -28.07 3.23 -21.11
CA TYR A 47 -28.62 4.56 -20.94
C TYR A 47 -30.01 4.68 -21.57
N GLN A 48 -30.13 4.24 -22.82
CA GLN A 48 -31.37 4.32 -23.60
C GLN A 48 -32.51 3.59 -22.89
N PHE A 49 -32.26 2.40 -22.34
CA PHE A 49 -33.25 1.64 -21.59
C PHE A 49 -33.84 2.43 -20.41
N PHE A 50 -32.99 3.12 -19.64
CA PHE A 50 -33.47 3.92 -18.50
C PHE A 50 -34.14 5.23 -18.96
N ALA A 51 -33.60 5.89 -20.00
CA ALA A 51 -34.15 7.12 -20.55
C ALA A 51 -35.57 6.89 -21.12
N GLU A 52 -35.77 5.83 -21.91
CA GLU A 52 -37.10 5.49 -22.46
C GLU A 52 -38.10 5.11 -21.37
N ARG A 53 -37.64 4.40 -20.34
CA ARG A 53 -38.52 3.89 -19.28
C ARG A 53 -38.94 4.96 -18.28
N TYR A 54 -38.02 5.85 -17.93
CA TYR A 54 -38.20 6.81 -16.83
C TYR A 54 -38.21 8.27 -17.27
N GLY A 55 -38.03 8.56 -18.56
CA GLY A 55 -37.92 9.91 -19.11
C GLY A 55 -36.47 10.39 -19.12
N GLU A 56 -35.98 10.79 -20.29
CA GLU A 56 -34.63 11.33 -20.48
C GLU A 56 -34.40 12.57 -19.61
N GLU A 57 -35.43 13.40 -19.45
CA GLU A 57 -35.41 14.61 -18.63
C GLU A 57 -35.28 14.34 -17.12
N ASN A 58 -35.50 13.08 -16.71
CA ASN A 58 -35.31 12.64 -15.34
C ASN A 58 -33.92 12.01 -15.13
N VAL A 59 -33.13 11.79 -16.18
CA VAL A 59 -31.73 11.36 -16.05
C VAL A 59 -30.86 12.56 -15.69
N ILE A 60 -30.14 12.45 -14.57
CA ILE A 60 -29.29 13.53 -14.05
C ILE A 60 -27.87 13.41 -14.60
N ALA A 61 -27.34 12.19 -14.62
CA ALA A 61 -26.00 11.90 -15.11
C ALA A 61 -25.87 10.42 -15.45
N ALA A 62 -25.09 10.12 -16.49
CA ALA A 62 -24.64 8.77 -16.81
C ALA A 62 -23.12 8.86 -17.05
N VAL A 63 -22.34 8.32 -16.12
CA VAL A 63 -20.87 8.43 -16.12
C VAL A 63 -20.27 7.03 -16.20
N VAL A 64 -19.43 6.81 -17.21
CA VAL A 64 -18.73 5.54 -17.42
C VAL A 64 -17.33 5.63 -16.84
N HIS A 65 -17.01 4.77 -15.86
CA HIS A 65 -15.68 4.63 -15.29
C HIS A 65 -14.94 3.51 -16.03
N ASN A 66 -13.80 3.86 -16.65
CA ASN A 66 -12.91 2.93 -17.36
C ASN A 66 -11.52 2.82 -16.69
N ASP A 67 -11.31 3.59 -15.63
CA ASP A 67 -10.08 3.73 -14.84
C ASP A 67 -10.05 2.80 -13.62
N GLU A 68 -11.16 2.11 -13.34
CA GLU A 68 -11.27 1.10 -12.29
C GLU A 68 -11.01 -0.33 -12.82
N THR A 69 -11.09 -1.35 -11.95
CA THR A 69 -10.79 -2.75 -12.31
C THR A 69 -11.65 -3.30 -13.45
N THR A 70 -12.92 -2.89 -13.50
CA THR A 70 -13.90 -3.33 -14.50
C THR A 70 -14.71 -2.14 -14.96
N PRO A 71 -14.89 -1.91 -16.28
CA PRO A 71 -15.75 -0.86 -16.79
C PRO A 71 -17.17 -0.93 -16.22
N HIS A 72 -17.69 0.19 -15.72
CA HIS A 72 -19.06 0.28 -15.23
C HIS A 72 -19.59 1.71 -15.35
N MET A 73 -20.93 1.84 -15.39
CA MET A 73 -21.63 3.10 -15.49
C MET A 73 -22.38 3.41 -14.19
N HIS A 74 -22.17 4.61 -13.67
CA HIS A 74 -23.03 5.23 -12.68
C HIS A 74 -24.14 6.02 -13.38
N LEU A 75 -25.36 5.51 -13.31
CA LEU A 75 -26.55 6.18 -13.84
C LEU A 75 -27.39 6.74 -12.69
N ASN A 76 -27.48 8.07 -12.65
CA ASN A 76 -28.22 8.83 -11.64
C ASN A 76 -29.52 9.35 -12.25
N LEU A 77 -30.65 8.97 -11.65
CA LEU A 77 -31.97 9.40 -12.10
C LEU A 77 -32.79 10.02 -10.97
N MET A 78 -33.62 11.00 -11.31
CA MET A 78 -34.61 11.59 -10.41
C MET A 78 -35.88 10.74 -10.43
N PRO A 79 -36.38 10.25 -9.29
CA PRO A 79 -37.52 9.34 -9.26
C PRO A 79 -38.85 10.09 -9.41
N VAL A 80 -39.09 10.64 -10.59
CA VAL A 80 -40.35 11.30 -10.95
C VAL A 80 -41.30 10.28 -11.54
N THR A 81 -42.48 10.16 -10.96
CA THR A 81 -43.54 9.28 -11.47
C THR A 81 -44.25 9.94 -12.65
N LYS A 82 -45.01 9.16 -13.44
CA LYS A 82 -45.72 9.68 -14.63
C LYS A 82 -46.72 10.80 -14.32
N ASP A 83 -47.22 10.85 -13.09
CA ASP A 83 -48.08 11.90 -12.54
C ASP A 83 -47.31 13.10 -11.97
N GLY A 84 -45.99 13.19 -12.19
CA GLY A 84 -45.16 14.34 -11.84
C GLY A 84 -44.70 14.41 -10.38
N ARG A 85 -44.89 13.37 -9.57
CA ARG A 85 -44.49 13.35 -8.15
C ARG A 85 -43.10 12.75 -7.97
N LEU A 86 -42.36 13.24 -6.98
CA LEU A 86 -41.09 12.64 -6.56
C LEU A 86 -41.35 11.45 -5.62
N CYS A 87 -41.27 10.22 -6.13
CA CYS A 87 -41.58 9.02 -5.34
C CYS A 87 -40.72 7.81 -5.74
N SER A 88 -39.52 7.70 -5.16
CA SER A 88 -38.63 6.54 -5.35
C SER A 88 -39.29 5.22 -4.96
N LYS A 89 -40.09 5.19 -3.88
CA LYS A 89 -40.74 3.97 -3.41
C LYS A 89 -41.72 3.38 -4.43
N GLN A 90 -42.35 4.21 -5.25
CA GLN A 90 -43.32 3.75 -6.25
C GLN A 90 -42.64 3.23 -7.52
N LEU A 91 -41.44 3.73 -7.85
CA LEU A 91 -40.71 3.31 -9.03
C LEU A 91 -39.77 2.12 -8.76
N PHE A 92 -39.28 2.03 -7.53
CA PHE A 92 -38.20 1.11 -7.13
C PHE A 92 -38.52 0.38 -5.83
N ASP A 93 -39.76 -0.10 -5.65
CA ASP A 93 -39.98 -1.11 -4.62
C ASP A 93 -39.31 -2.44 -5.03
N LYS A 94 -39.11 -3.33 -4.04
CA LYS A 94 -39.82 -4.60 -4.08
C LYS A 94 -39.94 -5.32 -5.46
N PRO A 95 -41.17 -5.63 -5.89
CA PRO A 95 -41.44 -6.21 -7.20
C PRO A 95 -40.94 -5.39 -8.40
N GLN A 96 -40.93 -4.04 -8.35
CA GLN A 96 -40.46 -3.25 -9.49
C GLN A 96 -38.97 -3.47 -9.77
N LEU A 97 -38.14 -3.57 -8.73
CA LEU A 97 -36.71 -3.88 -8.88
C LEU A 97 -36.49 -5.30 -9.40
N GLN A 98 -37.32 -6.26 -9.01
CA GLN A 98 -37.26 -7.63 -9.54
C GLN A 98 -37.61 -7.66 -11.03
N GLN A 99 -38.68 -6.96 -11.42
CA GLN A 99 -39.09 -6.83 -12.81
C GLN A 99 -38.04 -6.07 -13.62
N LEU A 100 -37.47 -5.01 -13.07
CA LEU A 100 -36.40 -4.22 -13.70
C LEU A 100 -35.21 -5.10 -14.08
N GLN A 101 -34.79 -6.02 -13.22
CA GLN A 101 -33.70 -6.97 -13.51
C GLN A 101 -34.05 -7.89 -14.70
N THR A 102 -35.29 -8.36 -14.78
CA THR A 102 -35.75 -9.20 -15.91
C THR A 102 -35.82 -8.39 -17.20
N ASP A 103 -36.48 -7.23 -17.16
CA ASP A 103 -36.68 -6.41 -18.35
C ASP A 103 -35.35 -5.88 -18.92
N PHE A 104 -34.43 -5.47 -18.03
CA PHE A 104 -33.11 -5.00 -18.41
C PHE A 104 -32.31 -6.11 -19.09
N TYR A 105 -32.41 -7.34 -18.57
CA TYR A 105 -31.82 -8.50 -19.23
C TYR A 105 -32.44 -8.78 -20.60
N GLU A 106 -33.76 -8.83 -20.72
CA GLU A 106 -34.42 -9.14 -22.00
C GLU A 106 -34.17 -8.06 -23.06
N THR A 107 -34.07 -6.80 -22.65
CA THR A 107 -33.90 -5.66 -23.57
C THR A 107 -32.43 -5.44 -23.95
N VAL A 108 -31.54 -5.46 -22.95
CA VAL A 108 -30.12 -5.14 -23.12
C VAL A 108 -29.28 -6.39 -23.00
N GLY A 109 -29.32 -7.06 -21.84
CA GLY A 109 -28.38 -8.14 -21.51
C GLY A 109 -28.30 -9.26 -22.55
N LYS A 110 -29.45 -9.72 -23.06
CA LYS A 110 -29.56 -10.80 -24.05
C LYS A 110 -28.87 -10.47 -25.37
N ARG A 111 -28.95 -9.21 -25.81
CA ARG A 111 -28.30 -8.73 -27.04
C ARG A 111 -26.78 -8.78 -26.94
N TRP A 112 -26.26 -8.60 -25.73
CA TRP A 112 -24.85 -8.62 -25.40
C TRP A 112 -24.35 -10.00 -24.93
N GLY A 113 -25.16 -11.05 -25.07
CA GLY A 113 -24.79 -12.41 -24.69
C GLY A 113 -24.60 -12.62 -23.18
N LEU A 114 -25.07 -11.69 -22.35
CA LEU A 114 -25.07 -11.82 -20.90
C LEU A 114 -26.16 -12.80 -20.46
N GLN A 115 -26.12 -13.20 -19.19
CA GLN A 115 -27.16 -13.99 -18.55
C GLN A 115 -27.81 -13.19 -17.42
N ARG A 116 -29.10 -13.42 -17.19
CA ARG A 116 -29.81 -12.82 -16.08
C ARG A 116 -29.22 -13.32 -14.76
N GLY A 117 -29.10 -12.43 -13.77
CA GLY A 117 -28.79 -12.82 -12.40
C GLY A 117 -29.82 -13.83 -11.85
N LYS A 118 -29.40 -14.67 -10.90
CA LYS A 118 -30.26 -15.69 -10.29
C LYS A 118 -31.46 -15.05 -9.59
N GLU A 119 -32.66 -15.44 -10.02
CA GLU A 119 -33.92 -15.04 -9.36
C GLU A 119 -33.96 -15.55 -7.92
N GLY A 120 -34.45 -14.69 -7.01
CA GLY A 120 -34.52 -15.03 -5.59
C GLY A 120 -33.17 -15.25 -4.92
N SER A 121 -32.06 -14.74 -5.50
CA SER A 121 -30.74 -14.81 -4.90
C SER A 121 -30.73 -14.29 -3.47
N GLN A 122 -30.18 -15.08 -2.56
CA GLN A 122 -30.01 -14.72 -1.13
C GLN A 122 -28.68 -13.98 -0.87
N LYS A 123 -27.93 -13.64 -1.92
CA LYS A 123 -26.67 -12.89 -1.77
C LYS A 123 -26.98 -11.49 -1.22
N LYS A 124 -26.29 -11.13 -0.13
CA LYS A 124 -26.30 -9.78 0.41
C LYS A 124 -25.33 -8.91 -0.39
N HIS A 125 -25.74 -7.68 -0.69
CA HIS A 125 -24.84 -6.68 -1.23
C HIS A 125 -23.75 -6.38 -0.19
N LEU A 126 -22.51 -6.30 -0.66
CA LEU A 126 -21.36 -5.89 0.12
C LEU A 126 -20.92 -4.54 -0.44
N SER A 127 -20.50 -3.63 0.45
CA SER A 127 -19.81 -2.42 0.02
C SER A 127 -18.55 -2.77 -0.77
N THR A 128 -18.04 -1.82 -1.56
CA THR A 128 -16.81 -2.02 -2.34
C THR A 128 -15.61 -2.40 -1.47
N ALA A 129 -15.49 -1.81 -0.27
CA ALA A 129 -14.45 -2.13 0.69
C ALA A 129 -14.60 -3.55 1.26
N GLU A 130 -15.81 -3.93 1.68
CA GLU A 130 -16.09 -5.28 2.19
C GLU A 130 -15.87 -6.34 1.11
N PHE A 131 -16.28 -6.08 -0.13
CA PHE A 131 -16.07 -7.00 -1.23
C PHE A 131 -14.58 -7.19 -1.54
N LYS A 132 -13.79 -6.10 -1.54
CA LYS A 132 -12.33 -6.17 -1.69
C LYS A 132 -11.68 -6.96 -0.56
N ALA A 133 -12.05 -6.69 0.69
CA ALA A 133 -11.54 -7.42 1.84
C ALA A 133 -11.86 -8.93 1.75
N LYS A 134 -13.10 -9.27 1.39
CA LYS A 134 -13.52 -10.66 1.17
C LYS A 134 -12.69 -11.33 0.07
N LYS A 135 -12.45 -10.63 -1.05
CA LYS A 135 -11.63 -11.16 -2.16
C LYS A 135 -10.18 -11.38 -1.77
N ILE A 136 -9.60 -10.49 -0.97
CA ILE A 136 -8.24 -10.65 -0.45
C ILE A 136 -8.16 -11.86 0.48
N ILE A 137 -9.15 -12.06 1.36
CA ILE A 137 -9.21 -13.22 2.25
C ILE A 137 -9.35 -14.51 1.43
N GLU A 138 -10.28 -14.57 0.48
CA GLU A 138 -10.46 -15.73 -0.41
C GLU A 138 -9.16 -16.07 -1.17
N GLN A 139 -8.43 -15.05 -1.65
CA GLN A 139 -7.14 -15.25 -2.30
C GLN A 139 -6.07 -15.75 -1.33
N ALA A 140 -6.01 -15.19 -0.12
CA ALA A 140 -5.06 -15.62 0.91
C ALA A 140 -5.33 -17.05 1.38
N GLU A 141 -6.61 -17.44 1.48
CA GLU A 141 -7.03 -18.80 1.81
C GLU A 141 -6.67 -19.78 0.69
N ALA A 142 -6.93 -19.43 -0.58
CA ALA A 142 -6.53 -20.28 -1.71
C ALA A 142 -5.00 -20.49 -1.76
N VAL A 143 -4.21 -19.43 -1.55
CA VAL A 143 -2.75 -19.51 -1.46
C VAL A 143 -2.32 -20.34 -0.25
N ARG A 144 -3.03 -20.24 0.87
CA ARG A 144 -2.75 -21.06 2.07
C ARG A 144 -3.05 -22.54 1.82
N GLU A 145 -4.15 -22.88 1.17
CA GLU A 145 -4.51 -24.26 0.81
C GLU A 145 -3.49 -24.85 -0.16
N GLU A 146 -3.08 -24.11 -1.20
CA GLU A 146 -2.03 -24.52 -2.12
C GLU A 146 -0.70 -24.76 -1.38
N ASN A 147 -0.34 -23.87 -0.46
CA ASN A 147 0.86 -24.01 0.36
C ASN A 147 0.74 -25.09 1.46
N GLN A 148 -0.47 -25.49 1.87
CA GLN A 148 -0.67 -26.57 2.83
C GLN A 148 -0.24 -27.91 2.25
N VAL A 149 -0.55 -28.18 0.97
CA VAL A 149 -0.05 -29.38 0.27
C VAL A 149 1.48 -29.43 0.30
N TYR A 150 2.12 -28.28 0.08
CA TYR A 150 3.58 -28.15 0.17
C TYR A 150 4.11 -28.34 1.60
N ALA A 151 3.44 -27.77 2.61
CA ALA A 151 3.82 -27.89 4.02
C ALA A 151 3.67 -29.33 4.55
N ASP A 152 2.61 -30.03 4.15
CA ASP A 152 2.36 -31.42 4.51
C ASP A 152 3.41 -32.34 3.86
N ALA A 153 3.74 -32.11 2.58
CA ALA A 153 4.82 -32.82 1.91
C ALA A 153 6.19 -32.58 2.58
N LEU A 154 6.47 -31.34 3.02
CA LEU A 154 7.70 -30.98 3.71
C LEU A 154 7.80 -31.63 5.12
N THR A 155 6.69 -31.69 5.86
CA THR A 155 6.64 -32.34 7.17
C THR A 155 6.77 -33.85 7.05
N GLU A 156 6.12 -34.48 6.06
CA GLU A 156 6.30 -35.91 5.78
C GLU A 156 7.76 -36.22 5.39
N ALA A 157 8.38 -35.37 4.55
CA ALA A 157 9.79 -35.50 4.18
C ALA A 157 10.73 -35.35 5.39
N LYS A 158 10.51 -34.34 6.25
CA LYS A 158 11.30 -34.09 7.47
C LYS A 158 11.13 -35.19 8.52
N SER A 159 9.99 -35.90 8.53
CA SER A 159 9.76 -37.05 9.41
C SER A 159 10.57 -38.29 9.03
N GLY A 160 11.26 -38.28 7.88
CA GLY A 160 12.08 -39.39 7.39
C GLY A 160 11.28 -40.52 6.74
N ASN A 161 9.96 -40.34 6.56
CA ASN A 161 9.11 -41.32 5.90
C ASN A 161 9.20 -41.18 4.36
N ILE A 162 9.68 -42.23 3.67
CA ILE A 162 9.83 -42.25 2.22
C ILE A 162 8.62 -42.94 1.57
N PRO A 163 7.77 -42.21 0.82
CA PRO A 163 6.60 -42.78 0.18
C PRO A 163 6.98 -43.79 -0.91
N LYS A 164 6.30 -44.93 -0.96
CA LYS A 164 6.48 -45.94 -2.03
C LYS A 164 5.87 -45.50 -3.38
N LYS A 165 4.98 -44.50 -3.38
CA LYS A 165 4.32 -43.99 -4.59
C LYS A 165 5.16 -42.89 -5.23
N ARG A 166 5.44 -43.02 -6.52
CA ARG A 166 6.29 -42.09 -7.30
C ARG A 166 5.80 -40.64 -7.27
N GLY A 167 4.48 -40.41 -7.28
CA GLY A 167 3.91 -39.05 -7.22
C GLY A 167 4.22 -38.32 -5.91
N LYS A 168 4.01 -38.99 -4.76
CA LYS A 168 4.33 -38.43 -3.44
C LYS A 168 5.83 -38.19 -3.24
N LEU A 169 6.66 -39.05 -3.81
CA LEU A 169 8.12 -38.87 -3.78
C LEU A 169 8.52 -37.59 -4.55
N GLN A 170 7.90 -37.31 -5.69
CA GLN A 170 8.14 -36.09 -6.46
C GLN A 170 7.71 -34.84 -5.67
N GLU A 171 6.56 -34.87 -5.00
CA GLU A 171 6.09 -33.78 -4.13
C GLU A 171 7.09 -33.48 -3.00
N GLN A 172 7.59 -34.52 -2.30
CA GLN A 172 8.60 -34.35 -1.27
C GLN A 172 9.92 -33.76 -1.80
N VAL A 173 10.39 -34.21 -2.96
CA VAL A 173 11.63 -33.71 -3.57
C VAL A 173 11.49 -32.25 -3.97
N ILE A 174 10.36 -31.86 -4.56
CA ILE A 174 10.07 -30.46 -4.91
C ILE A 174 10.04 -29.62 -3.62
N ALA A 175 9.38 -30.10 -2.57
CA ALA A 175 9.31 -29.41 -1.27
C ALA A 175 10.68 -29.23 -0.61
N LEU A 176 11.50 -30.27 -0.54
CA LEU A 176 12.85 -30.18 0.01
C LEU A 176 13.77 -29.27 -0.82
N THR A 177 13.63 -29.30 -2.15
CA THR A 177 14.45 -28.47 -3.05
C THR A 177 14.14 -26.99 -2.85
N ALA A 178 12.86 -26.62 -2.74
CA ALA A 178 12.47 -25.24 -2.52
C ALA A 178 12.79 -24.77 -1.08
N ASP A 179 12.66 -25.62 -0.05
CA ASP A 179 13.10 -25.31 1.33
C ASP A 179 14.62 -25.07 1.39
N ASN A 180 15.41 -25.91 0.72
CA ASN A 180 16.87 -25.72 0.64
C ASN A 180 17.26 -24.44 -0.11
N ALA A 181 16.54 -24.08 -1.17
CA ALA A 181 16.78 -22.82 -1.88
C ALA A 181 16.47 -21.60 -1.00
N ASP A 182 15.38 -21.65 -0.22
CA ASP A 182 15.03 -20.57 0.72
C ASP A 182 16.04 -20.48 1.88
N LEU A 183 16.40 -21.60 2.49
CA LEU A 183 17.44 -21.67 3.52
C LEU A 183 18.78 -21.11 3.01
N SER A 184 19.16 -21.45 1.77
CA SER A 184 20.38 -20.93 1.14
C SER A 184 20.33 -19.40 0.97
N LYS A 185 19.17 -18.84 0.57
CA LYS A 185 18.98 -17.38 0.48
C LYS A 185 19.07 -16.71 1.85
N ARG A 186 18.41 -17.27 2.88
CA ARG A 186 18.46 -16.74 4.25
C ARG A 186 19.87 -16.78 4.81
N LEU A 187 20.60 -17.87 4.58
CA LEU A 187 21.99 -18.01 4.99
C LEU A 187 22.89 -16.99 4.28
N THR A 188 22.70 -16.79 2.98
CA THR A 188 23.46 -15.77 2.23
C THR A 188 23.23 -14.38 2.80
N LYS A 189 21.96 -14.03 3.08
CA LYS A 189 21.61 -12.74 3.68
C LYS A 189 22.23 -12.55 5.07
N SER A 190 22.17 -13.56 5.94
CA SER A 190 22.75 -13.46 7.28
C SER A 190 24.28 -13.38 7.23
N MET A 191 24.92 -14.05 6.28
CA MET A 191 26.37 -13.95 6.04
C MET A 191 26.75 -12.55 5.55
N ASP A 192 25.99 -11.97 4.63
CA ASP A 192 26.22 -10.60 4.15
C ASP A 192 26.09 -9.57 5.27
N GLU A 193 25.07 -9.70 6.13
CA GLU A 193 24.90 -8.86 7.31
C GLU A 193 26.07 -9.01 8.28
N ALA A 194 26.49 -10.24 8.60
CA ALA A 194 27.64 -10.49 9.47
C ALA A 194 28.94 -9.89 8.90
N LEU A 195 29.15 -10.00 7.59
CA LEU A 195 30.31 -9.46 6.90
C LEU A 195 30.30 -7.92 6.90
N LEU A 196 29.12 -7.31 6.79
CA LEU A 196 28.95 -5.86 6.95
C LEU A 196 29.34 -5.40 8.37
N TYR A 197 28.86 -6.11 9.40
CA TYR A 197 29.22 -5.82 10.80
C TYR A 197 30.71 -5.97 11.06
N ALA A 198 31.35 -7.03 10.56
CA ALA A 198 32.78 -7.24 10.69
C ALA A 198 33.60 -6.13 10.02
N LYS A 199 33.20 -5.67 8.83
CA LYS A 199 33.85 -4.52 8.17
C LYS A 199 33.66 -3.22 8.96
N LYS A 200 32.47 -2.99 9.52
CA LYS A 200 32.19 -1.81 10.33
C LYS A 200 33.00 -1.80 11.63
N SER A 201 33.17 -2.95 12.29
CA SER A 201 33.99 -3.05 13.50
C SER A 201 35.48 -2.86 13.21
N GLU A 202 35.99 -3.40 12.10
CA GLU A 202 37.37 -3.18 11.68
C GLU A 202 37.64 -1.69 11.36
N ALA A 203 36.71 -1.03 10.66
CA ALA A 203 36.81 0.40 10.38
C ALA A 203 36.81 1.24 11.66
N LEU A 204 35.93 0.92 12.61
CA LEU A 204 35.87 1.59 13.91
C LEU A 204 37.18 1.39 14.70
N GLN A 205 37.77 0.19 14.65
CA GLN A 205 39.04 -0.10 15.30
C GLN A 205 40.18 0.72 14.71
N LYS A 206 40.25 0.83 13.37
CA LYS A 206 41.23 1.71 12.69
C LYS A 206 41.03 3.18 13.06
N GLU A 207 39.79 3.64 13.16
CA GLU A 207 39.50 5.02 13.58
C GLU A 207 39.94 5.26 15.03
N LYS A 208 39.72 4.29 15.93
CA LYS A 208 40.19 4.34 17.31
C LYS A 208 41.72 4.37 17.41
N GLU A 209 42.41 3.58 16.61
CA GLU A 209 43.88 3.58 16.53
C GLU A 209 44.41 4.92 16.01
N ASN A 210 43.80 5.48 14.96
CA ASN A 210 44.13 6.81 14.44
C ASN A 210 43.91 7.90 15.49
N ASN A 211 42.77 7.89 16.18
CA ASN A 211 42.49 8.86 17.23
C ASN A 211 43.45 8.73 18.43
N SER A 212 43.80 7.50 18.82
CA SER A 212 44.82 7.24 19.84
C SER A 212 46.15 7.87 19.43
N HIS A 213 46.57 7.71 18.17
CA HIS A 213 47.77 8.34 17.64
C HIS A 213 47.74 9.87 17.78
N TYR A 214 46.65 10.53 17.33
CA TYR A 214 46.50 11.98 17.49
C TYR A 214 46.48 12.44 18.94
N THR A 215 45.87 11.66 19.85
CA THR A 215 45.88 12.00 21.29
C THR A 215 47.28 11.93 21.90
N ASN A 216 48.11 10.99 21.46
CA ASN A 216 49.49 10.86 21.92
C ASN A 216 50.37 11.98 21.37
N VAL A 217 50.23 12.31 20.08
CA VAL A 217 50.91 13.47 19.47
C VAL A 217 50.52 14.77 20.18
N GLY A 218 49.24 14.95 20.53
CA GLY A 218 48.77 16.09 21.31
C GLY A 218 49.41 16.17 22.70
N LYS A 219 49.54 15.04 23.42
CA LYS A 219 50.21 14.98 24.73
C LYS A 219 51.70 15.32 24.64
N GLU A 220 52.39 14.82 23.62
CA GLU A 220 53.80 15.13 23.38
C GLU A 220 54.02 16.61 23.01
N LEU A 221 53.13 17.17 22.18
CA LEU A 221 53.19 18.59 21.83
C LEU A 221 52.91 19.48 23.05
N ALA A 222 51.97 19.10 23.92
CA ALA A 222 51.71 19.80 25.18
C ALA A 222 52.93 19.80 26.12
N ARG A 223 53.73 18.73 26.11
CA ARG A 223 54.96 18.61 26.90
C ARG A 223 56.12 19.41 26.33
N THR A 224 56.34 19.31 25.02
CA THR A 224 57.52 19.87 24.34
C THR A 224 57.36 21.35 23.96
N ASN A 225 56.15 21.76 23.59
CA ASN A 225 55.85 23.14 23.19
C ASN A 225 54.44 23.57 23.67
N PRO A 226 54.28 23.91 24.96
CA PRO A 226 52.98 24.19 25.57
C PRO A 226 52.31 25.45 25.00
N THR A 227 53.08 26.41 24.50
CA THR A 227 52.55 27.63 23.88
C THR A 227 51.90 27.36 22.53
N GLU A 228 52.53 26.53 21.67
CA GLU A 228 51.94 26.11 20.39
C GLU A 228 50.76 25.15 20.58
N TYR A 229 50.84 24.20 21.52
CA TYR A 229 49.71 23.34 21.87
C TYR A 229 48.48 24.17 22.25
N ARG A 230 48.66 25.21 23.08
CA ARG A 230 47.58 26.12 23.48
C ARG A 230 47.00 26.90 22.30
N ARG A 231 47.84 27.35 21.35
CA ARG A 231 47.38 28.04 20.12
C ARG A 231 46.53 27.12 19.24
N ILE A 232 46.95 25.86 19.07
CA ILE A 232 46.26 24.89 18.22
C ILE A 232 44.93 24.45 18.84
N VAL A 233 44.90 24.17 20.15
CA VAL A 233 43.70 23.64 20.83
C VAL A 233 42.66 24.71 21.13
N HIS A 234 43.09 25.90 21.56
CA HIS A 234 42.16 26.97 21.97
C HIS A 234 41.93 28.04 20.89
N GLY A 235 42.65 27.97 19.77
CA GLY A 235 42.67 29.02 18.75
C GLY A 235 43.37 30.30 19.25
N LYS A 236 43.78 31.19 18.34
CA LYS A 236 44.33 32.50 18.75
C LYS A 236 43.24 33.31 19.47
N PRO A 237 43.45 33.83 20.69
CA PRO A 237 42.67 34.96 21.16
C PRO A 237 42.96 36.14 20.23
N LYS A 238 41.92 36.77 19.68
CA LYS A 238 42.05 37.96 18.82
C LYS A 238 42.74 39.09 19.59
N THR A 239 44.05 39.21 19.41
CA THR A 239 44.84 40.39 19.78
C THR A 239 45.72 40.71 18.57
N ILE A 240 45.33 41.77 17.87
CA ILE A 240 46.05 42.30 16.71
C ILE A 240 47.29 43.02 17.25
N GLY A 241 48.48 42.64 16.81
CA GLY A 241 49.69 43.33 17.28
C GLY A 241 51.04 43.03 16.62
N SER A 242 51.17 42.15 15.62
CA SER A 242 52.46 42.05 14.89
C SER A 242 52.34 41.58 13.44
N PHE A 243 53.21 42.13 12.59
CA PHE A 243 53.30 41.90 11.14
C PHE A 243 53.52 40.43 10.73
N PHE A 244 54.13 39.62 11.60
CA PHE A 244 54.39 38.19 11.33
C PHE A 244 53.14 37.31 11.46
N ASP A 245 52.11 37.74 12.20
CA ASP A 245 50.88 36.97 12.39
C ASP A 245 50.00 36.91 11.12
N SER A 246 50.08 37.92 10.26
CA SER A 246 49.34 37.98 8.98
C SER A 246 49.91 37.05 7.92
N VAL A 247 51.22 36.80 7.93
CA VAL A 247 51.85 35.89 6.97
C VAL A 247 51.54 34.45 7.34
N LEU A 248 51.54 34.11 8.63
CA LEU A 248 51.22 32.74 9.08
C LEU A 248 49.74 32.37 8.82
N SER A 249 48.81 33.31 8.94
CA SER A 249 47.38 33.05 8.70
C SER A 249 47.03 32.82 7.23
N LEU A 250 47.90 33.22 6.29
CA LEU A 250 47.74 32.95 4.87
C LEU A 250 48.07 31.49 4.48
N PHE A 251 48.80 30.77 5.34
CA PHE A 251 49.24 29.38 5.09
C PHE A 251 48.58 28.32 5.99
N THR A 252 47.76 28.71 6.96
CA THR A 252 47.01 27.77 7.82
C THR A 252 45.54 27.73 7.41
N PRO A 253 45.01 26.61 6.88
CA PRO A 253 43.59 26.50 6.59
C PRO A 253 42.76 26.55 7.89
N ASP A 254 41.62 27.24 7.83
CA ASP A 254 40.69 27.38 8.96
C ASP A 254 40.18 26.00 9.38
N VAL A 255 40.69 25.49 10.50
CA VAL A 255 40.16 24.28 11.13
C VAL A 255 38.92 24.66 11.92
N VAL A 256 37.76 24.59 11.27
CA VAL A 256 36.47 24.61 11.97
C VAL A 256 36.45 23.40 12.90
N ARG A 257 36.17 23.66 14.18
CA ARG A 257 36.10 22.67 15.26
C ARG A 257 35.13 21.54 14.88
N GLN A 258 35.64 20.47 14.26
CA GLN A 258 34.91 19.22 14.15
C GLN A 258 34.91 18.61 15.54
N VAL A 259 33.76 18.66 16.21
CA VAL A 259 33.47 17.75 17.32
C VAL A 259 33.80 16.35 16.80
N PRO A 260 34.62 15.53 17.52
CA PRO A 260 35.03 14.23 17.00
C PRO A 260 33.76 13.45 16.70
N ARG A 261 33.52 13.13 15.43
CA ARG A 261 32.32 12.43 14.95
C ARG A 261 32.02 11.17 15.78
N LEU A 262 33.06 10.54 16.33
CA LEU A 262 32.96 9.43 17.27
C LEU A 262 32.22 9.76 18.58
N GLN A 263 32.38 10.95 19.16
CA GLN A 263 31.63 11.33 20.37
C GLN A 263 30.15 11.57 20.08
N GLN A 264 29.83 12.05 18.87
CA GLN A 264 28.45 12.18 18.41
C GLN A 264 27.82 10.81 18.14
N ILE A 265 28.57 9.90 17.51
CA ILE A 265 28.14 8.53 17.27
C ILE A 265 27.97 7.75 18.59
N GLU A 266 28.87 7.92 19.56
CA GLU A 266 28.75 7.30 20.89
C GLU A 266 27.51 7.81 21.63
N ALA A 267 27.22 9.12 21.56
CA ALA A 267 26.00 9.71 22.13
C ALA A 267 24.72 9.21 21.42
N GLU A 268 24.72 9.11 20.09
CA GLU A 268 23.59 8.56 19.32
C GLU A 268 23.34 7.08 19.65
N ILE A 269 24.39 6.26 19.72
CA ILE A 269 24.29 4.84 20.08
C ILE A 269 23.76 4.67 21.52
N GLU A 270 24.19 5.53 22.44
CA GLU A 270 23.73 5.50 23.83
C GLU A 270 22.28 5.99 23.99
N GLU A 271 21.85 6.96 23.18
CA GLU A 271 20.44 7.35 23.09
C GLU A 271 19.55 6.25 22.49
N GLU A 272 20.00 5.58 21.42
CA GLU A 272 19.27 4.45 20.84
C GLU A 272 19.14 3.29 21.83
N ARG A 273 20.21 2.98 22.58
CA ARG A 273 20.17 1.94 23.62
C ARG A 273 19.15 2.27 24.72
N LYS A 274 19.12 3.52 25.20
CA LYS A 274 18.12 3.99 26.16
C LYS A 274 16.68 3.96 25.62
N ARG A 275 16.49 4.20 24.31
CA ARG A 275 15.17 4.05 23.66
C ARG A 275 14.73 2.59 23.60
N GLN A 276 15.62 1.67 23.26
CA GLN A 276 15.31 0.24 23.22
C GLN A 276 15.02 -0.35 24.60
N GLU A 277 15.77 0.06 25.64
CA GLU A 277 15.50 -0.35 27.03
C GLU A 277 14.14 0.14 27.55
N LYS A 278 13.71 1.35 27.17
CA LYS A 278 12.37 1.87 27.49
C LYS A 278 11.26 1.10 26.78
N LEU A 279 11.48 0.68 25.53
CA LEU A 279 10.51 -0.12 24.77
C LEU A 279 10.36 -1.53 25.38
N ASN A 280 11.47 -2.19 25.73
CA ASN A 280 11.44 -3.51 26.38
C ASN A 280 10.82 -3.49 27.79
N ASN A 281 11.00 -2.40 28.55
CA ASN A 281 10.37 -2.28 29.87
C ASN A 281 8.86 -1.99 29.81
N ASN A 282 8.35 -1.40 28.72
CA ASN A 282 6.92 -1.18 28.55
C ASN A 282 6.15 -2.45 28.15
N ASP A 283 6.80 -3.43 27.52
CA ASP A 283 6.17 -4.71 27.16
C ASP A 283 6.03 -5.68 28.35
N ASN A 284 6.80 -5.49 29.43
CA ASN A 284 6.70 -6.30 30.65
C ASN A 284 5.59 -5.86 31.62
N TYR A 285 4.89 -4.74 31.38
CA TYR A 285 3.77 -4.27 32.20
C TYR A 285 2.38 -4.56 31.59
N LYS A 286 2.30 -5.38 30.54
CA LYS A 286 1.05 -5.80 29.89
C LYS A 286 0.76 -7.31 29.93
N LYS A 287 1.28 -8.01 30.95
CA LYS A 287 0.83 -9.36 31.31
C LYS A 287 0.24 -9.37 32.71
#